data_AF-A0A701Y3Q9-F1
#
_entry.id   AF-A0A701Y3Q9-F1
#
_cell.length_a   1.000
_cell.length_b   1.000
_cell.length_c   1.000
_cell.angle_alpha   90.00
_cell.angle_beta   90.00
_cell.angle_gamma   90.00
#
_symmetry.space_group_name_H-M   'P 1'
#
loop_
_entity.id
_entity.type
_entity.pdbx_description
1 polymer ?
#
loop_
_entity_poly.entity_id
_entity_poly.type
_entity_poly.pdbx_seq_one_letter_code
_entity_poly.pdbx_strand_id
1 'polypeptide(L)'
;MTLMHKNIGDFYPLIHKVMNHKAPVLPYLSATKYEGKTTHIGSTLIKAFLPKAKIGALYRIEPGTDLAEVISINESEVLLLPFEHVSGMFYGQWLSYQDAEFKIRVGDALLGTIIDGIGRPLGHLSKAENLPFERSLFAPPPDPLLRRVIDKPFPMGVRVIDGLLTCGIGQRIGIFAGSGVGKSTLLGMICNGASADVIVLALIGERGREVNEFLSLLPPETREKSVLVVTTSEKPALERVKSAFTATTIAEYFRDQGKNVLLMMDSVTRYARAARDVGLAAGEPDIRGGFTPSVFSSLPKLLERAGPAEKGSITAIYTVLLESDNVNDPVADEVRSILDGHIVLTRELSEANHFPAIDVGLSASRVMHNVVTPEHLQAAAECKKLIATYKDIELLIRIGEYATGQDPFADRAIKNWNAIQSFRQQKINDICNYSQTINHLSRIII
;
A
#
# COMPACT_ATOMS: atom_id res chain seq x y z
N MET A 1 -7.93 94.89 -5.21
CA MET A 1 -7.90 93.50 -5.72
C MET A 1 -8.31 92.58 -4.59
N THR A 2 -9.52 92.07 -4.69
CA THR A 2 -10.25 91.35 -3.64
C THR A 2 -9.70 89.93 -3.49
N LEU A 3 -9.20 89.59 -2.30
CA LEU A 3 -8.86 88.21 -1.92
C LEU A 3 -10.16 87.44 -1.68
N MET A 4 -10.52 86.55 -2.61
CA MET A 4 -11.62 85.61 -2.41
C MET A 4 -11.20 84.55 -1.39
N HIS A 5 -11.77 84.64 -0.19
CA HIS A 5 -11.82 83.53 0.77
C HIS A 5 -12.62 82.38 0.14
N LYS A 6 -11.93 81.32 -0.31
CA LYS A 6 -12.59 80.04 -0.60
C LYS A 6 -13.07 79.45 0.73
N ASN A 7 -14.38 79.21 0.81
CA ASN A 7 -15.01 78.64 1.99
C ASN A 7 -14.63 77.16 2.09
N ILE A 8 -14.44 76.65 3.31
CA ILE A 8 -14.15 75.22 3.57
C ILE A 8 -15.23 74.29 2.94
N GLY A 9 -16.45 74.81 2.73
CA GLY A 9 -17.53 74.14 2.02
C GLY A 9 -17.23 73.75 0.56
N ASP A 10 -16.31 74.44 -0.12
CA ASP A 10 -15.99 74.15 -1.53
C ASP A 10 -15.16 72.86 -1.71
N PHE A 11 -14.55 72.35 -0.62
CA PHE A 11 -13.81 71.09 -0.61
C PHE A 11 -14.68 69.87 -0.27
N TYR A 12 -15.92 70.06 0.18
CA TYR A 12 -16.83 68.96 0.53
C TYR A 12 -17.06 67.96 -0.62
N PRO A 13 -17.26 68.38 -1.89
CA PRO A 13 -17.47 67.43 -2.99
C PRO A 13 -16.22 66.59 -3.29
N LEU A 14 -15.02 67.18 -3.14
CA LEU A 14 -13.75 66.50 -3.38
C LEU A 14 -13.45 65.48 -2.27
N ILE A 15 -13.70 65.87 -1.01
CA ILE A 15 -13.55 64.99 0.16
C ILE A 15 -14.57 63.85 0.09
N HIS A 16 -15.83 64.11 -0.30
CA HIS A 16 -16.82 63.04 -0.51
C HIS A 16 -16.43 62.08 -1.63
N LYS A 17 -15.81 62.58 -2.71
CA LYS A 17 -15.36 61.74 -3.83
C LYS A 17 -14.18 60.83 -3.45
N VAL A 18 -13.29 61.30 -2.59
CA VAL A 18 -12.19 60.50 -2.03
C VAL A 18 -12.69 59.52 -0.97
N MET A 19 -13.60 59.94 -0.08
CA MET A 19 -14.16 59.07 0.97
C MET A 19 -15.13 58.00 0.44
N ASN A 20 -15.79 58.24 -0.70
CA ASN A 20 -16.67 57.27 -1.36
C ASN A 20 -15.98 56.44 -2.45
N HIS A 21 -14.71 56.69 -2.76
CA HIS A 21 -13.92 55.72 -3.51
C HIS A 21 -13.53 54.59 -2.56
N LYS A 22 -14.19 53.44 -2.71
CA LYS A 22 -13.61 52.18 -2.24
C LYS A 22 -12.27 52.05 -2.94
N ALA A 23 -11.17 52.23 -2.19
CA ALA A 23 -9.87 51.83 -2.65
C ALA A 23 -10.02 50.41 -3.23
N PRO A 24 -9.51 50.12 -4.43
CA PRO A 24 -9.53 48.75 -4.92
C PRO A 24 -8.92 47.92 -3.80
N VAL A 25 -9.69 46.96 -3.30
CA VAL A 25 -9.15 45.95 -2.40
C VAL A 25 -8.08 45.28 -3.25
N LEU A 26 -6.82 45.68 -3.03
CA LEU A 26 -5.71 44.88 -3.49
C LEU A 26 -6.02 43.50 -2.93
N PRO A 27 -6.23 42.46 -3.78
CA PRO A 27 -6.34 41.12 -3.25
C PRO A 27 -5.14 40.98 -2.34
N TYR A 28 -5.34 40.51 -1.10
CA TYR A 28 -4.21 40.18 -0.23
C TYR A 28 -3.28 39.30 -1.07
N LEU A 29 -2.25 39.90 -1.66
CA LEU A 29 -1.12 39.19 -2.20
C LEU A 29 -0.61 38.52 -0.95
N SER A 30 -0.86 37.21 -0.81
CA SER A 30 -0.24 36.44 0.26
C SER A 30 1.25 36.72 0.06
N ALA A 31 1.82 37.57 0.90
CA ALA A 31 3.23 37.87 0.80
C ALA A 31 3.91 36.54 1.05
N THR A 32 4.46 35.92 -0.01
CA THR A 32 5.20 34.68 0.11
C THR A 32 6.33 34.95 1.08
N LYS A 33 6.18 34.45 2.30
CA LYS A 33 7.14 34.68 3.36
C LYS A 33 8.28 33.70 3.12
N TYR A 34 9.37 34.21 2.57
CA TYR A 34 10.59 33.43 2.44
C TYR A 34 11.22 33.27 3.83
N GLU A 35 11.32 32.04 4.31
CA GLU A 35 11.78 31.74 5.68
C GLU A 35 13.27 31.39 5.73
N GLY A 36 13.85 31.01 4.60
CA GLY A 36 15.25 30.60 4.54
C GLY A 36 15.74 30.34 3.13
N LYS A 37 16.99 29.85 3.05
CA LYS A 37 17.67 29.56 1.79
C LYS A 37 18.36 28.21 1.80
N THR A 38 18.45 27.60 0.62
CA THR A 38 19.25 26.39 0.41
C THR A 38 20.74 26.71 0.61
N THR A 39 21.41 25.90 1.42
CA THR A 39 22.86 26.01 1.71
C THR A 39 23.67 24.92 1.02
N HIS A 40 23.04 23.79 0.67
CA HIS A 40 23.68 22.70 -0.06
C HIS A 40 22.64 21.89 -0.83
N ILE A 41 22.98 21.45 -2.05
CA ILE A 41 22.12 20.60 -2.87
C ILE A 41 22.92 19.34 -3.18
N GLY A 42 22.48 18.22 -2.61
CA GLY A 42 23.01 16.88 -2.92
C GLY A 42 22.23 16.21 -4.03
N SER A 43 22.51 14.93 -4.27
CA SER A 43 21.80 14.11 -5.26
C SER A 43 20.36 13.78 -4.86
N THR A 44 20.11 13.59 -3.56
CA THR A 44 18.80 13.21 -3.02
C THR A 44 18.25 14.25 -2.05
N LEU A 45 19.11 14.93 -1.30
CA LEU A 45 18.73 15.81 -0.19
C LEU A 45 19.20 17.24 -0.40
N ILE A 46 18.50 18.17 0.24
CA ILE A 46 18.82 19.59 0.27
C ILE A 46 19.08 19.98 1.72
N LYS A 47 20.10 20.81 1.95
CA LYS A 47 20.29 21.48 3.24
C LYS A 47 19.85 22.92 3.14
N ALA A 48 19.27 23.44 4.21
CA ALA A 48 18.89 24.83 4.29
C ALA A 48 19.07 25.39 5.69
N PHE A 49 19.19 26.72 5.77
CA PHE A 49 19.04 27.44 7.02
C PHE A 49 17.57 27.85 7.18
N LEU A 50 16.83 27.17 8.05
CA LEU A 50 15.43 27.44 8.37
C LEU A 50 15.22 27.44 9.89
N PRO A 51 15.29 28.61 10.56
CA PRO A 51 15.11 28.67 12.00
C PRO A 51 13.68 28.30 12.38
N LYS A 52 13.53 27.47 13.44
CA LYS A 52 12.23 27.01 13.99
C LYS A 52 11.41 26.12 13.04
N ALA A 53 12.04 25.49 12.05
CA ALA A 53 11.38 24.45 11.27
C ALA A 53 10.90 23.30 12.17
N LYS A 54 9.84 22.62 11.76
CA LYS A 54 9.32 21.42 12.42
C LYS A 54 9.61 20.19 11.54
N ILE A 55 9.91 19.05 12.16
CA ILE A 55 10.01 17.77 11.44
C ILE A 55 8.66 17.48 10.76
N GLY A 56 8.70 17.06 9.50
CA GLY A 56 7.52 16.77 8.67
C GLY A 56 6.89 18.01 8.01
N ALA A 57 7.37 19.22 8.30
CA ALA A 57 6.87 20.43 7.67
C ALA A 57 7.22 20.49 6.18
N LEU A 58 6.32 21.09 5.40
CA LEU A 58 6.46 21.25 3.96
C LEU A 58 6.91 22.66 3.62
N TYR A 59 7.93 22.75 2.78
CA TYR A 59 8.44 23.97 2.20
C TYR A 59 8.38 23.88 0.68
N ARG A 60 8.06 24.99 0.02
CA ARG A 60 8.18 25.14 -1.43
C ARG A 60 9.55 25.72 -1.78
N ILE A 61 10.17 25.16 -2.81
CA ILE A 61 11.44 25.62 -3.36
C ILE A 61 11.15 26.67 -4.43
N GLU A 62 11.54 27.90 -4.14
CA GLU A 62 11.18 29.08 -4.93
C GLU A 62 12.30 29.45 -5.92
N PRO A 63 11.98 29.92 -7.14
CA PRO A 63 10.65 30.32 -7.65
C PRO A 63 9.82 29.16 -8.26
N GLY A 64 10.22 27.91 -8.05
CA GLY A 64 9.53 26.75 -8.58
C GLY A 64 8.25 26.39 -7.82
N THR A 65 7.63 25.29 -8.23
CA THR A 65 6.46 24.70 -7.55
C THR A 65 6.82 23.45 -6.74
N ASP A 66 8.10 23.08 -6.73
CA ASP A 66 8.57 21.86 -6.08
C ASP A 66 8.44 21.99 -4.58
N LEU A 67 7.94 20.93 -3.95
CA LEU A 67 7.85 20.84 -2.51
C LEU A 67 9.05 20.04 -1.99
N ALA A 68 9.39 20.29 -0.73
CA ALA A 68 10.31 19.47 0.04
C ALA A 68 9.83 19.34 1.49
N GLU A 69 10.06 18.18 2.07
CA GLU A 69 9.69 17.86 3.46
C GLU A 69 10.93 17.88 4.36
N VAL A 70 10.80 18.48 5.55
CA VAL A 70 11.84 18.46 6.57
C VAL A 70 11.94 17.06 7.18
N ILE A 71 13.04 16.36 6.92
CA ILE A 71 13.27 14.99 7.41
C ILE A 71 14.17 14.94 8.65
N SER A 72 15.01 15.94 8.85
CA SER A 72 15.92 16.02 10.01
C SER A 72 16.31 17.48 10.30
N ILE A 73 16.57 17.77 11.57
CA ILE A 73 16.90 19.10 12.07
C ILE A 73 18.12 19.00 12.97
N ASN A 74 19.14 19.80 12.66
CA ASN A 74 20.34 19.99 13.47
C ASN A 74 20.37 21.42 14.04
N GLU A 75 21.35 21.75 14.88
CA GLU A 75 21.45 23.07 15.53
C GLU A 75 21.48 24.25 14.56
N SER A 76 22.13 24.09 13.41
CA SER A 76 22.36 25.16 12.43
C SER A 76 21.69 24.95 11.08
N GLU A 77 21.28 23.73 10.75
CA GLU A 77 20.76 23.38 9.42
C GLU A 77 19.61 22.39 9.49
N VAL A 78 18.73 22.46 8.50
CA VAL A 78 17.68 21.48 8.28
C VAL A 78 17.96 20.67 7.03
N LEU A 79 17.61 19.39 7.08
CA LEU A 79 17.66 18.48 5.93
C LEU A 79 16.26 18.36 5.35
N LEU A 80 16.12 18.70 4.08
CA LEU A 80 14.88 18.56 3.33
C LEU A 80 15.03 17.51 2.24
N LEU A 81 13.95 16.79 2.00
CA LEU A 81 13.85 15.83 0.91
C LEU A 81 12.80 16.34 -0.10
N PRO A 82 13.20 16.69 -1.33
CA PRO A 82 12.28 17.15 -2.35
C PRO A 82 11.38 16.01 -2.85
N PHE A 83 10.16 16.38 -3.24
CA PHE A 83 9.20 15.44 -3.84
C PHE A 83 9.48 15.16 -5.32
N GLU A 84 10.24 16.04 -5.97
CA GLU A 84 10.68 15.93 -7.36
C GLU A 84 12.21 15.81 -7.43
N HIS A 85 12.76 15.58 -8.62
CA HIS A 85 14.22 15.52 -8.80
C HIS A 85 14.87 16.88 -8.53
N VAL A 86 16.08 16.87 -7.94
CA VAL A 86 16.88 18.08 -7.63
C VAL A 86 17.43 18.82 -8.86
N SER A 87 17.15 18.36 -10.07
CA SER A 87 17.69 18.94 -11.30
C SER A 87 17.17 20.37 -11.48
N GLY A 88 18.07 21.32 -11.75
CA GLY A 88 17.75 22.74 -11.92
C GLY A 88 17.70 23.55 -10.62
N MET A 89 17.89 22.92 -9.46
CA MET A 89 18.07 23.63 -8.19
C MET A 89 19.45 24.27 -8.10
N PHE A 90 19.55 25.40 -7.39
CA PHE A 90 20.82 26.13 -7.23
C PHE A 90 21.00 26.69 -5.81
N TYR A 91 22.26 26.95 -5.44
CA TYR A 91 22.62 27.46 -4.11
C TYR A 91 21.94 28.80 -3.80
N GLY A 92 21.40 28.94 -2.59
CA GLY A 92 20.76 30.17 -2.14
C GLY A 92 19.32 30.36 -2.63
N GLN A 93 18.69 29.33 -3.22
CA GLN A 93 17.27 29.32 -3.54
C GLN A 93 16.43 29.54 -2.29
N TRP A 94 15.34 30.29 -2.44
CA TRP A 94 14.46 30.61 -1.32
C TRP A 94 13.52 29.45 -1.00
N LEU A 95 13.14 29.35 0.28
CA LEU A 95 12.15 28.39 0.76
C LEU A 95 10.98 29.14 1.39
N SER A 96 9.75 28.77 0.99
CA SER A 96 8.51 29.33 1.56
C SER A 96 7.71 28.25 2.27
N TYR A 97 7.29 28.52 3.50
CA TYR A 97 6.49 27.57 4.29
C TYR A 97 5.12 27.33 3.65
N GLN A 98 4.68 26.06 3.63
CA GLN A 98 3.39 25.67 3.06
C GLN A 98 2.44 25.11 4.13
N ASP A 99 2.84 24.04 4.80
CA ASP A 99 2.01 23.37 5.82
C ASP A 99 2.90 22.66 6.86
N ALA A 100 2.33 22.36 8.02
CA ALA A 100 3.01 21.69 9.12
C ALA A 100 3.15 20.18 8.90
N GLU A 101 2.28 19.59 8.09
CA GLU A 101 2.26 18.16 7.77
C GLU A 101 1.81 17.93 6.33
N PHE A 102 2.15 16.77 5.79
CA PHE A 102 1.68 16.36 4.46
C PHE A 102 0.28 15.75 4.54
N LYS A 103 -0.64 16.32 3.76
CA LYS A 103 -2.02 15.87 3.65
C LYS A 103 -2.35 15.52 2.21
N ILE A 104 -3.31 14.62 2.03
CA ILE A 104 -3.89 14.29 0.73
C ILE A 104 -5.37 14.67 0.72
N ARG A 105 -5.88 14.95 -0.48
CA ARG A 105 -7.33 15.07 -0.68
C ARG A 105 -7.92 13.71 -1.03
N VAL A 106 -9.06 13.41 -0.43
CA VAL A 106 -9.80 12.15 -0.62
C VAL A 106 -11.27 12.42 -0.88
N GLY A 107 -11.92 11.46 -1.51
CA GLY A 107 -13.32 11.56 -1.93
C GLY A 107 -13.74 10.35 -2.75
N ASP A 108 -15.04 10.15 -2.89
CA ASP A 108 -15.58 9.02 -3.66
C ASP A 108 -15.24 9.11 -5.16
N ALA A 109 -14.93 10.32 -5.65
CA ALA A 109 -14.45 10.56 -7.01
C ALA A 109 -13.08 9.95 -7.32
N LEU A 110 -12.39 9.37 -6.32
CA LEU A 110 -11.17 8.58 -6.53
C LEU A 110 -11.45 7.21 -7.17
N LEU A 111 -12.68 6.68 -7.07
CA LEU A 111 -13.03 5.40 -7.65
C LEU A 111 -12.86 5.42 -9.18
N GLY A 112 -12.18 4.43 -9.73
CA GLY A 112 -11.85 4.34 -11.15
C GLY A 112 -10.67 5.23 -11.58
N THR A 113 -9.94 5.83 -10.64
CA THR A 113 -8.81 6.71 -10.94
C THR A 113 -7.46 6.08 -10.58
N ILE A 114 -6.42 6.63 -11.21
CA ILE A 114 -5.02 6.32 -10.91
C ILE A 114 -4.40 7.61 -10.39
N ILE A 115 -3.71 7.54 -9.26
CA ILE A 115 -3.02 8.66 -8.64
C ILE A 115 -1.56 8.28 -8.33
N ASP A 116 -0.72 9.28 -8.13
CA ASP A 116 0.67 9.08 -7.71
C ASP A 116 0.80 8.95 -6.18
N GLY A 117 2.04 8.79 -5.70
CA GLY A 117 2.32 8.56 -4.28
C GLY A 117 1.97 9.73 -3.36
N ILE A 118 1.74 10.90 -3.92
CA ILE A 118 1.40 12.14 -3.23
C ILE A 118 -0.04 12.60 -3.48
N GLY A 119 -0.84 11.78 -4.15
CA GLY A 119 -2.28 12.01 -4.33
C GLY A 119 -2.65 12.85 -5.54
N ARG A 120 -1.72 13.09 -6.49
CA ARG A 120 -2.02 13.78 -7.75
C ARG A 120 -2.54 12.77 -8.78
N PRO A 121 -3.57 13.10 -9.57
CA PRO A 121 -4.07 12.19 -10.60
C PRO A 121 -3.02 11.93 -11.68
N LEU A 122 -2.94 10.68 -12.13
CA LEU A 122 -2.11 10.24 -13.25
C LEU A 122 -2.97 9.98 -14.50
N GLY A 123 -2.54 10.54 -15.63
CA GLY A 123 -3.21 10.38 -16.92
C GLY A 123 -4.41 11.30 -17.15
N HIS A 124 -5.17 11.05 -18.23
CA HIS A 124 -6.31 11.89 -18.65
C HIS A 124 -7.63 11.58 -17.94
N LEU A 125 -7.64 10.62 -17.00
CA LEU A 125 -8.83 10.23 -16.24
C LEU A 125 -9.03 11.19 -15.05
N SER A 126 -9.28 12.47 -15.32
CA SER A 126 -9.40 13.53 -14.30
C SER A 126 -10.75 13.52 -13.55
N LYS A 127 -11.36 12.36 -13.29
CA LYS A 127 -12.55 12.29 -12.42
C LYS A 127 -12.28 12.81 -11.00
N ALA A 128 -11.02 12.83 -10.57
CA ALA A 128 -10.57 13.25 -9.26
C ALA A 128 -10.48 14.78 -9.05
N GLU A 129 -11.06 15.62 -9.92
CA GLU A 129 -10.96 17.08 -9.78
C GLU A 129 -11.70 17.63 -8.54
N ASN A 130 -12.70 16.92 -8.03
CA ASN A 130 -13.47 17.34 -6.85
C ASN A 130 -13.31 16.36 -5.67
N LEU A 131 -12.23 16.53 -4.90
CA LEU A 131 -11.96 15.79 -3.67
C LEU A 131 -12.18 16.72 -2.46
N PRO A 132 -13.35 16.65 -1.79
CA PRO A 132 -13.76 17.66 -0.80
C PRO A 132 -13.11 17.49 0.56
N PHE A 133 -12.56 16.31 0.88
CA PHE A 133 -12.00 16.02 2.19
C PHE A 133 -10.49 16.05 2.15
N GLU A 134 -9.88 16.63 3.18
CA GLU A 134 -8.45 16.56 3.41
C GLU A 134 -8.16 15.58 4.56
N ARG A 135 -7.10 14.79 4.42
CA ARG A 135 -6.66 13.80 5.42
C ARG A 135 -5.15 13.88 5.59
N SER A 136 -4.71 13.89 6.85
CA SER A 136 -3.30 13.68 7.18
C SER A 136 -2.88 12.28 6.73
N LEU A 137 -1.67 12.20 6.18
CA LEU A 137 -1.12 10.95 5.70
C LEU A 137 -0.75 10.00 6.85
N PHE A 138 -0.46 10.55 8.03
CA PHE A 138 -0.01 9.82 9.20
C PHE A 138 -1.09 9.83 10.29
N ALA A 139 -2.13 9.02 10.09
CA ALA A 139 -3.13 8.77 11.11
C ALA A 139 -2.69 7.67 12.10
N PRO A 140 -3.10 7.74 13.38
CA PRO A 140 -2.94 6.62 14.29
C PRO A 140 -3.81 5.44 13.84
N PRO A 141 -3.40 4.19 14.12
CA PRO A 141 -4.23 3.03 13.85
C PRO A 141 -5.51 3.04 14.71
N PRO A 142 -6.56 2.28 14.32
CA PRO A 142 -7.77 2.15 15.14
C PRO A 142 -7.43 1.62 16.53
N ASP A 143 -8.12 2.13 17.55
CA ASP A 143 -7.98 1.68 18.95
C ASP A 143 -8.12 0.15 19.01
N PRO A 144 -7.10 -0.58 19.49
CA PRO A 144 -7.13 -2.03 19.60
C PRO A 144 -8.36 -2.58 20.34
N LEU A 145 -8.91 -1.85 21.31
CA LEU A 145 -10.07 -2.29 22.09
C LEU A 145 -11.40 -2.15 21.33
N LEU A 146 -11.44 -1.29 20.31
CA LEU A 146 -12.60 -1.10 19.45
C LEU A 146 -12.58 -2.01 18.20
N ARG A 147 -11.49 -2.77 18.02
CA ARG A 147 -11.35 -3.72 16.91
C ARG A 147 -12.28 -4.90 17.13
N ARG A 148 -13.18 -5.13 16.17
CA ARG A 148 -14.03 -6.32 16.15
C ARG A 148 -13.18 -7.57 15.94
N VAL A 149 -13.63 -8.69 16.50
CA VAL A 149 -13.04 -10.01 16.19
C VAL A 149 -13.30 -10.34 14.72
N ILE A 150 -12.33 -10.97 14.08
CA ILE A 150 -12.45 -11.47 12.71
C ILE A 150 -13.14 -12.84 12.76
N ASP A 151 -14.43 -12.86 12.45
CA ASP A 151 -15.32 -14.03 12.58
C ASP A 151 -16.04 -14.42 11.27
N LYS A 152 -15.81 -13.67 10.20
CA LYS A 152 -16.42 -13.90 8.88
C LYS A 152 -15.37 -14.16 7.82
N PRO A 153 -15.61 -15.12 6.90
CA PRO A 153 -14.70 -15.40 5.81
C PRO A 153 -14.70 -14.24 4.81
N PHE A 154 -13.55 -14.00 4.19
CA PHE A 154 -13.37 -13.09 3.07
C PHE A 154 -12.97 -13.90 1.83
N PRO A 155 -13.95 -14.31 1.00
CA PRO A 155 -13.67 -15.05 -0.22
C PRO A 155 -12.84 -14.21 -1.19
N MET A 156 -11.72 -14.76 -1.65
CA MET A 156 -10.81 -14.14 -2.62
C MET A 156 -11.01 -14.66 -4.04
N GLY A 157 -11.83 -15.71 -4.22
CA GLY A 157 -12.08 -16.33 -5.52
C GLY A 157 -11.00 -17.31 -5.97
N VAL A 158 -10.05 -17.63 -5.09
CA VAL A 158 -8.91 -18.54 -5.35
C VAL A 158 -9.07 -19.78 -4.48
N ARG A 159 -9.37 -20.93 -5.09
CA ARG A 159 -9.77 -22.18 -4.41
C ARG A 159 -8.81 -22.61 -3.31
N VAL A 160 -7.51 -22.58 -3.59
CA VAL A 160 -6.51 -23.00 -2.60
C VAL A 160 -6.46 -22.06 -1.40
N ILE A 161 -6.69 -20.76 -1.60
CA ILE A 161 -6.76 -19.77 -0.52
C ILE A 161 -8.06 -19.95 0.24
N ASP A 162 -9.19 -19.89 -0.44
CA ASP A 162 -10.52 -19.95 0.16
C ASP A 162 -10.79 -21.29 0.86
N GLY A 163 -10.22 -22.38 0.34
CA GLY A 163 -10.39 -23.74 0.87
C GLY A 163 -9.40 -24.14 1.96
N LEU A 164 -8.10 -23.83 1.81
CA LEU A 164 -7.06 -24.35 2.72
C LEU A 164 -6.40 -23.28 3.59
N LEU A 165 -6.57 -22.00 3.26
CA LEU A 165 -5.92 -20.86 3.90
C LEU A 165 -6.92 -19.71 4.10
N THR A 166 -8.17 -20.04 4.42
CA THR A 166 -9.30 -19.09 4.35
C THR A 166 -8.98 -17.81 5.09
N CYS A 167 -9.18 -16.69 4.39
CA CYS A 167 -8.96 -15.36 4.94
C CYS A 167 -10.23 -14.83 5.60
N GLY A 168 -10.08 -13.86 6.51
CA GLY A 168 -11.18 -13.21 7.21
C GLY A 168 -11.34 -11.73 6.85
N ILE A 169 -12.54 -11.19 7.05
CA ILE A 169 -12.84 -9.77 6.83
C ILE A 169 -12.06 -8.93 7.84
N GLY A 170 -11.21 -8.02 7.36
CA GLY A 170 -10.30 -7.22 8.20
C GLY A 170 -8.97 -7.90 8.51
N GLN A 171 -8.67 -9.06 7.95
CA GLN A 171 -7.37 -9.72 8.14
C GLN A 171 -6.27 -9.02 7.35
N ARG A 172 -5.05 -9.00 7.89
CA ARG A 172 -3.84 -8.60 7.16
C ARG A 172 -3.01 -9.84 6.82
N ILE A 173 -2.79 -10.10 5.54
CA ILE A 173 -2.08 -11.27 5.05
C ILE A 173 -0.89 -10.87 4.18
N GLY A 174 0.23 -11.58 4.31
CA GLY A 174 1.40 -11.38 3.47
C GLY A 174 1.42 -12.32 2.27
N ILE A 175 1.87 -11.87 1.10
CA ILE A 175 2.21 -12.74 -0.04
C ILE A 175 3.72 -12.69 -0.23
N PHE A 176 4.39 -13.79 0.11
CA PHE A 176 5.84 -13.93 0.05
C PHE A 176 6.19 -14.66 -1.24
N ALA A 177 6.88 -13.97 -2.14
CA ALA A 177 7.12 -14.48 -3.49
C ALA A 177 8.48 -14.03 -4.01
N GLY A 178 9.18 -14.93 -4.70
CA GLY A 178 10.32 -14.57 -5.53
C GLY A 178 9.90 -13.87 -6.82
N SER A 179 10.87 -13.39 -7.60
CA SER A 179 10.59 -12.88 -8.95
C SER A 179 10.14 -14.01 -9.88
N GLY A 180 9.12 -13.76 -10.69
CA GLY A 180 8.68 -14.67 -11.77
C GLY A 180 7.77 -15.84 -11.35
N VAL A 181 7.44 -16.00 -10.06
CA VAL A 181 6.63 -17.13 -9.57
C VAL A 181 5.11 -16.93 -9.70
N GLY A 182 4.66 -15.85 -10.35
CA GLY A 182 3.23 -15.57 -10.60
C GLY A 182 2.54 -14.64 -9.58
N LYS A 183 3.29 -13.85 -8.79
CA LYS A 183 2.75 -12.86 -7.82
C LYS A 183 1.69 -11.93 -8.43
N SER A 184 2.04 -11.23 -9.50
CA SER A 184 1.15 -10.22 -10.11
C SER A 184 -0.11 -10.86 -10.68
N THR A 185 0.00 -12.06 -11.25
CA THR A 185 -1.13 -12.85 -11.72
C THR A 185 -2.06 -13.23 -10.57
N LEU A 186 -1.53 -13.71 -9.44
CA LEU A 186 -2.32 -14.05 -8.26
C LEU A 186 -3.03 -12.81 -7.68
N LEU A 187 -2.34 -11.67 -7.59
CA LEU A 187 -2.97 -10.41 -7.17
C LEU A 187 -4.11 -9.99 -8.11
N GLY A 188 -3.95 -10.15 -9.43
CA GLY A 188 -5.02 -9.91 -10.39
C GLY A 188 -6.22 -10.84 -10.18
N MET A 189 -5.97 -12.14 -9.96
CA MET A 189 -7.03 -13.11 -9.62
C MET A 189 -7.80 -12.71 -8.36
N ILE A 190 -7.08 -12.31 -7.30
CA ILE A 190 -7.69 -11.86 -6.05
C ILE A 190 -8.47 -10.57 -6.26
N CYS A 191 -7.90 -9.59 -6.98
CA CYS A 191 -8.58 -8.32 -7.28
C CYS A 191 -9.93 -8.54 -7.97
N ASN A 192 -9.98 -9.49 -8.90
CA ASN A 192 -11.19 -9.80 -9.67
C ASN A 192 -12.17 -10.70 -8.91
N GLY A 193 -11.67 -11.58 -8.05
CA GLY A 193 -12.48 -12.56 -7.32
C GLY A 193 -12.95 -12.12 -5.93
N ALA A 194 -12.30 -11.12 -5.33
CA ALA A 194 -12.58 -10.72 -3.96
C ALA A 194 -13.92 -10.02 -3.78
N SER A 195 -14.64 -10.41 -2.72
CA SER A 195 -15.90 -9.78 -2.32
C SER A 195 -15.66 -8.54 -1.46
N ALA A 196 -15.19 -7.46 -2.10
CA ALA A 196 -14.99 -6.15 -1.48
C ALA A 196 -15.79 -5.05 -2.18
N ASP A 197 -16.24 -4.07 -1.38
CA ASP A 197 -16.98 -2.89 -1.84
C ASP A 197 -16.06 -1.93 -2.61
N VAL A 198 -14.83 -1.77 -2.13
CA VAL A 198 -13.79 -0.92 -2.72
C VAL A 198 -12.46 -1.67 -2.71
N ILE A 199 -11.68 -1.49 -3.76
CA ILE A 199 -10.31 -2.00 -3.85
C ILE A 199 -9.35 -0.81 -3.88
N VAL A 200 -8.32 -0.84 -3.05
CA VAL A 200 -7.23 0.13 -3.10
C VAL A 200 -5.95 -0.63 -3.39
N LEU A 201 -5.29 -0.32 -4.50
CA LEU A 201 -4.07 -0.99 -4.93
C LEU A 201 -2.91 -0.01 -4.95
N ALA A 202 -1.87 -0.30 -4.18
CA ALA A 202 -0.61 0.43 -4.22
C ALA A 202 0.42 -0.36 -5.03
N LEU A 203 0.92 0.23 -6.11
CA LEU A 203 2.03 -0.30 -6.91
C LEU A 203 3.26 0.60 -6.67
N ILE A 204 4.18 0.13 -5.85
CA ILE A 204 5.29 0.90 -5.27
C ILE A 204 6.62 0.34 -5.79
N GLY A 205 7.37 1.18 -6.50
CA GLY A 205 8.71 0.85 -6.98
C GLY A 205 8.76 -0.21 -8.08
N GLU A 206 7.62 -0.53 -8.70
CA GLU A 206 7.53 -1.41 -9.86
C GLU A 206 7.92 -0.67 -11.14
N ARG A 207 8.26 -1.42 -12.21
CA ARG A 207 8.58 -0.79 -13.50
C ARG A 207 7.30 -0.31 -14.19
N GLY A 208 7.39 0.76 -14.97
CA GLY A 208 6.23 1.32 -15.69
C GLY A 208 5.51 0.33 -16.61
N ARG A 209 6.25 -0.61 -17.23
CA ARG A 209 5.64 -1.69 -18.05
C ARG A 209 4.81 -2.67 -17.21
N GLU A 210 5.30 -3.00 -16.00
CA GLU A 210 4.67 -3.97 -15.10
C GLU A 210 3.36 -3.40 -14.54
N VAL A 211 3.29 -2.07 -14.36
CA VAL A 211 2.04 -1.36 -14.03
C VAL A 211 0.99 -1.54 -15.14
N ASN A 212 1.35 -1.31 -16.40
CA ASN A 212 0.41 -1.45 -17.53
C ASN A 212 -0.06 -2.89 -17.71
N GLU A 213 0.85 -3.86 -17.56
CA GLU A 213 0.51 -5.28 -17.56
C GLU A 213 -0.48 -5.60 -16.44
N PHE A 214 -0.25 -5.10 -15.22
CA PHE A 214 -1.18 -5.28 -14.12
C PHE A 214 -2.57 -4.68 -14.41
N LEU A 215 -2.61 -3.44 -14.93
CA LEU A 215 -3.86 -2.79 -15.32
C LEU A 215 -4.66 -3.66 -16.30
N SER A 216 -3.98 -4.29 -17.27
CA SER A 216 -4.61 -5.17 -18.26
C SER A 216 -5.30 -6.39 -17.66
N LEU A 217 -4.87 -6.86 -16.47
CA LEU A 217 -5.49 -7.98 -15.74
C LEU A 217 -6.81 -7.59 -15.05
N LEU A 218 -7.10 -6.30 -14.90
CA LEU A 218 -8.29 -5.80 -14.24
C LEU A 218 -9.41 -5.52 -15.27
N PRO A 219 -10.55 -6.22 -15.23
CA PRO A 219 -11.73 -5.90 -16.02
C PRO A 219 -12.24 -4.48 -15.70
N PRO A 220 -13.00 -3.85 -16.62
CA PRO A 220 -13.57 -2.51 -16.41
C PRO A 220 -14.36 -2.39 -15.10
N GLU A 221 -15.19 -3.38 -14.77
CA GLU A 221 -16.00 -3.41 -13.54
C GLU A 221 -15.13 -3.37 -12.27
N THR A 222 -14.04 -4.14 -12.24
CA THR A 222 -13.09 -4.12 -11.13
C THR A 222 -12.39 -2.76 -11.04
N ARG A 223 -11.98 -2.19 -12.20
CA ARG A 223 -11.32 -0.89 -12.23
C ARG A 223 -12.22 0.23 -11.70
N GLU A 224 -13.51 0.23 -12.05
CA GLU A 224 -14.46 1.27 -11.62
C GLU A 224 -14.60 1.37 -10.10
N LYS A 225 -14.50 0.25 -9.37
CA LYS A 225 -14.50 0.22 -7.90
C LYS A 225 -13.12 0.25 -7.26
N SER A 226 -12.07 0.46 -8.06
CA SER A 226 -10.68 0.47 -7.60
C SER A 226 -10.08 1.87 -7.58
N VAL A 227 -9.20 2.13 -6.60
CA VAL A 227 -8.29 3.29 -6.59
C VAL A 227 -6.87 2.77 -6.69
N LEU A 228 -6.12 3.24 -7.69
CA LEU A 228 -4.75 2.79 -7.90
C LEU A 228 -3.77 3.89 -7.52
N VAL A 229 -2.88 3.60 -6.58
CA VAL A 229 -1.78 4.48 -6.17
C VAL A 229 -0.50 3.93 -6.78
N VAL A 230 0.02 4.62 -7.80
CA VAL A 230 1.14 4.13 -8.60
C VAL A 230 2.34 5.05 -8.44
N THR A 231 3.44 4.48 -7.99
CA THR A 231 4.74 5.16 -7.94
C THR A 231 5.81 4.23 -8.47
N THR A 232 6.38 4.57 -9.62
CA THR A 232 7.36 3.73 -10.30
C THR A 232 8.74 3.79 -9.63
N SER A 233 9.66 2.89 -10.02
CA SER A 233 11.04 2.85 -9.51
C SER A 233 11.84 4.13 -9.72
N GLU A 234 11.56 4.89 -10.78
CA GLU A 234 12.27 6.13 -11.13
C GLU A 234 11.89 7.31 -10.23
N LYS A 235 10.73 7.24 -9.57
CA LYS A 235 10.25 8.32 -8.70
C LYS A 235 11.12 8.44 -7.44
N PRO A 236 11.24 9.64 -6.85
CA PRO A 236 12.02 9.85 -5.63
C PRO A 236 11.64 8.91 -4.47
N ALA A 237 12.61 8.60 -3.61
CA ALA A 237 12.40 7.69 -2.48
C ALA A 237 11.27 8.17 -1.55
N LEU A 238 11.13 9.49 -1.34
CA LEU A 238 10.06 10.05 -0.54
C LEU A 238 8.68 9.71 -1.08
N GLU A 239 8.49 9.85 -2.41
CA GLU A 239 7.23 9.56 -3.07
C GLU A 239 6.86 8.10 -2.83
N ARG A 240 7.81 7.17 -3.04
CA ARG A 240 7.61 5.73 -2.83
C ARG A 240 7.24 5.38 -1.38
N VAL A 241 7.85 6.05 -0.40
CA VAL A 241 7.50 5.88 1.03
C VAL A 241 6.06 6.35 1.27
N LYS A 242 5.70 7.51 0.73
CA LYS A 242 4.36 8.10 0.93
C LYS A 242 3.27 7.33 0.21
N SER A 243 3.53 6.70 -0.94
CA SER A 243 2.53 5.89 -1.67
C SER A 243 1.86 4.84 -0.78
N ALA A 244 2.64 4.19 0.08
CA ALA A 244 2.12 3.19 1.01
C ALA A 244 1.10 3.79 1.99
N PHE A 245 1.42 4.95 2.56
CA PHE A 245 0.54 5.66 3.47
C PHE A 245 -0.64 6.33 2.74
N THR A 246 -0.45 6.77 1.49
CA THR A 246 -1.51 7.38 0.66
C THR A 246 -2.59 6.34 0.38
N ALA A 247 -2.19 5.15 -0.08
CA ALA A 247 -3.11 4.03 -0.28
C ALA A 247 -3.83 3.62 1.01
N THR A 248 -3.09 3.55 2.12
CA THR A 248 -3.68 3.22 3.43
C THR A 248 -4.70 4.27 3.87
N THR A 249 -4.39 5.56 3.72
CA THR A 249 -5.28 6.67 4.08
C THR A 249 -6.55 6.70 3.22
N ILE A 250 -6.45 6.35 1.93
CA ILE A 250 -7.60 6.20 1.05
C ILE A 250 -8.47 5.01 1.49
N ALA A 251 -7.85 3.88 1.84
CA ALA A 251 -8.57 2.73 2.35
C ALA A 251 -9.31 3.05 3.66
N GLU A 252 -8.68 3.80 4.57
CA GLU A 252 -9.30 4.30 5.80
C GLU A 252 -10.50 5.21 5.52
N TYR A 253 -10.38 6.12 4.55
CA TYR A 253 -11.49 6.98 4.15
C TYR A 253 -12.74 6.17 3.76
N PHE A 254 -12.58 5.11 2.96
CA PHE A 254 -13.71 4.25 2.58
C PHE A 254 -14.18 3.34 3.72
N ARG A 255 -13.27 2.84 4.56
CA ARG A 255 -13.61 2.08 5.77
C ARG A 255 -14.49 2.89 6.71
N ASP A 256 -14.14 4.15 6.94
CA ASP A 256 -14.86 5.03 7.88
C ASP A 256 -16.29 5.38 7.39
N GLN A 257 -16.57 5.18 6.09
CA GLN A 257 -17.92 5.21 5.53
C GLN A 257 -18.71 3.91 5.74
N GLY A 258 -18.12 2.90 6.39
CA GLY A 258 -18.73 1.59 6.64
C GLY A 258 -18.46 0.54 5.56
N LYS A 259 -17.59 0.81 4.58
CA LYS A 259 -17.29 -0.14 3.49
C LYS A 259 -16.27 -1.21 3.90
N ASN A 260 -16.35 -2.38 3.28
CA ASN A 260 -15.32 -3.41 3.33
C ASN A 260 -14.33 -3.18 2.20
N VAL A 261 -13.12 -2.78 2.55
CA VAL A 261 -12.07 -2.39 1.61
C VAL A 261 -11.04 -3.51 1.49
N LEU A 262 -10.68 -3.87 0.26
CA LEU A 262 -9.49 -4.68 -0.02
C LEU A 262 -8.32 -3.75 -0.32
N LEU A 263 -7.34 -3.67 0.60
CA LEU A 263 -6.07 -2.98 0.36
C LEU A 263 -5.05 -4.00 -0.16
N MET A 264 -4.47 -3.77 -1.33
CA MET A 264 -3.34 -4.55 -1.83
C MET A 264 -2.13 -3.65 -1.99
N MET A 265 -1.00 -4.04 -1.41
CA MET A 265 0.23 -3.26 -1.45
C MET A 265 1.37 -4.08 -2.04
N ASP A 266 1.81 -3.66 -3.23
CA ASP A 266 2.85 -4.30 -4.00
C ASP A 266 4.02 -3.34 -4.27
N SER A 267 5.09 -3.34 -3.48
CA SER A 267 5.37 -4.24 -2.34
C SER A 267 5.88 -3.51 -1.10
N VAL A 268 5.71 -4.18 0.04
CA VAL A 268 6.28 -3.71 1.32
C VAL A 268 7.81 -3.72 1.28
N THR A 269 8.43 -4.64 0.54
CA THR A 269 9.89 -4.65 0.33
C THR A 269 10.37 -3.38 -0.39
N ARG A 270 9.62 -2.90 -1.40
CA ARG A 270 9.95 -1.66 -2.11
C ARG A 270 9.76 -0.43 -1.23
N TYR A 271 8.72 -0.42 -0.40
CA TYR A 271 8.55 0.58 0.66
C TYR A 271 9.75 0.58 1.63
N ALA A 272 10.13 -0.57 2.17
CA ALA A 272 11.21 -0.68 3.14
C ALA A 272 12.57 -0.23 2.57
N ARG A 273 12.87 -0.57 1.31
CA ARG A 273 14.07 -0.09 0.61
C ARG A 273 14.05 1.43 0.42
N ALA A 274 12.91 2.00 0.04
CA ALA A 274 12.78 3.45 -0.09
C ALA A 274 12.94 4.16 1.27
N ALA A 275 12.34 3.62 2.33
CA ALA A 275 12.48 4.13 3.69
C ALA A 275 13.93 4.06 4.19
N ARG A 276 14.65 2.98 3.89
CA ARG A 276 16.10 2.87 4.13
C ARG A 276 16.87 3.98 3.44
N ASP A 277 16.63 4.20 2.14
CA ASP A 277 17.35 5.22 1.37
C ASP A 277 17.11 6.62 1.97
N VAL A 278 15.90 6.90 2.47
CA VAL A 278 15.58 8.14 3.21
C VAL A 278 16.32 8.20 4.55
N GLY A 279 16.30 7.13 5.34
CA GLY A 279 16.99 7.07 6.64
C GLY A 279 18.50 7.26 6.52
N LEU A 280 19.13 6.60 5.54
CA LEU A 280 20.57 6.76 5.26
C LEU A 280 20.89 8.20 4.82
N ALA A 281 20.03 8.82 4.00
CA ALA A 281 20.18 10.22 3.63
C ALA A 281 20.02 11.17 4.84
N ALA A 282 19.21 10.79 5.83
CA ALA A 282 19.07 11.52 7.09
C ALA A 282 20.24 11.30 8.07
N GLY A 283 21.18 10.40 7.75
CA GLY A 283 22.34 10.09 8.58
C GLY A 283 22.12 8.99 9.61
N GLU A 284 21.04 8.20 9.49
CA GLU A 284 20.83 7.04 10.37
C GLU A 284 21.86 5.93 10.10
N PRO A 285 22.30 5.20 11.13
CA PRO A 285 23.19 4.05 10.96
C PRO A 285 22.45 2.86 10.33
N ASP A 286 23.21 1.99 9.68
CA ASP A 286 22.74 0.66 9.26
C ASP A 286 22.82 -0.32 10.44
N ILE A 287 21.79 -1.17 10.60
CA ILE A 287 21.71 -2.15 11.69
C ILE A 287 21.59 -3.59 11.19
N ARG A 288 20.52 -3.92 10.47
CA ARG A 288 20.12 -5.31 10.15
C ARG A 288 19.92 -5.46 8.66
N GLY A 289 20.86 -6.13 8.00
CA GLY A 289 20.78 -6.45 6.58
C GLY A 289 20.70 -5.23 5.66
N GLY A 290 21.35 -4.11 6.02
CA GLY A 290 21.33 -2.90 5.20
C GLY A 290 20.27 -1.88 5.61
N PHE A 291 19.31 -2.23 6.48
CA PHE A 291 18.18 -1.37 6.82
C PHE A 291 18.45 -0.50 8.05
N THR A 292 17.91 0.72 8.03
CA THR A 292 17.97 1.68 9.14
C THR A 292 16.91 1.39 10.22
N PRO A 293 17.10 1.83 11.47
CA PRO A 293 16.12 1.64 12.55
C PRO A 293 14.73 2.22 12.24
N SER A 294 14.65 3.31 11.49
CA SER A 294 13.39 3.92 11.05
C SER A 294 12.51 2.97 10.22
N VAL A 295 13.10 2.05 9.44
CA VAL A 295 12.34 1.08 8.65
C VAL A 295 11.53 0.16 9.56
N PHE A 296 12.17 -0.45 10.55
CA PHE A 296 11.51 -1.40 11.44
C PHE A 296 10.52 -0.72 12.40
N SER A 297 10.76 0.54 12.77
CA SER A 297 9.79 1.30 13.57
C SER A 297 8.61 1.88 12.77
N SER A 298 8.73 1.96 11.44
CA SER A 298 7.66 2.47 10.55
C SER A 298 6.76 1.37 10.00
N LEU A 299 7.29 0.15 9.81
CA LEU A 299 6.51 -1.02 9.36
C LEU A 299 5.26 -1.27 10.23
N PRO A 300 5.35 -1.40 11.57
CA PRO A 300 4.14 -1.55 12.41
C PRO A 300 3.17 -0.39 12.26
N LYS A 301 3.66 0.85 12.19
CA LYS A 301 2.80 2.05 12.04
C LYS A 301 2.02 2.06 10.74
N LEU A 302 2.54 1.44 9.69
CA LEU A 302 1.86 1.27 8.42
C LEU A 302 0.88 0.09 8.46
N LEU A 303 1.35 -1.09 8.88
CA LEU A 303 0.59 -2.34 8.80
C LEU A 303 -0.58 -2.40 9.81
N GLU A 304 -0.42 -1.79 10.99
CA GLU A 304 -1.46 -1.79 12.05
C GLU A 304 -2.66 -0.88 11.75
N ARG A 305 -2.59 -0.06 10.70
CA ARG A 305 -3.67 0.83 10.25
C ARG A 305 -4.78 0.09 9.49
N ALA A 306 -4.43 -1.02 8.86
CA ALA A 306 -5.40 -1.94 8.29
C ALA A 306 -5.93 -2.89 9.37
N GLY A 307 -7.17 -3.36 9.20
CA GLY A 307 -7.82 -4.21 10.18
C GLY A 307 -9.33 -4.04 10.25
N PRO A 308 -9.98 -4.78 11.17
CA PRO A 308 -11.33 -4.47 11.60
C PRO A 308 -11.38 -3.14 12.35
N ALA A 309 -12.49 -2.42 12.22
CA ALA A 309 -12.74 -1.18 12.95
C ALA A 309 -14.19 -1.15 13.48
N GLU A 310 -14.55 -0.07 14.17
CA GLU A 310 -15.93 0.14 14.64
C GLU A 310 -16.93 0.16 13.47
N LYS A 311 -16.53 0.74 12.33
CA LYS A 311 -17.29 0.79 11.08
C LYS A 311 -16.41 0.32 9.93
N GLY A 312 -16.98 -0.47 9.03
CA GLY A 312 -16.28 -1.03 7.88
C GLY A 312 -15.12 -1.95 8.27
N SER A 313 -14.29 -2.31 7.29
CA SER A 313 -13.07 -3.07 7.51
C SER A 313 -12.06 -2.83 6.40
N ILE A 314 -10.77 -3.03 6.69
CA ILE A 314 -9.73 -3.11 5.67
C ILE A 314 -9.11 -4.51 5.75
N THR A 315 -9.43 -5.36 4.79
CA THR A 315 -8.69 -6.61 4.54
C THR A 315 -7.47 -6.23 3.71
N ALA A 316 -6.26 -6.56 4.18
CA ALA A 316 -5.04 -6.11 3.55
C ALA A 316 -4.16 -7.26 3.05
N ILE A 317 -3.63 -7.11 1.85
CA ILE A 317 -2.67 -8.03 1.25
C ILE A 317 -1.37 -7.27 1.00
N TYR A 318 -0.31 -7.67 1.68
CA TYR A 318 1.00 -7.06 1.59
C TYR A 318 1.96 -8.00 0.89
N THR A 319 2.46 -7.64 -0.29
CA THR A 319 3.46 -8.49 -0.94
C THR A 319 4.85 -8.20 -0.38
N VAL A 320 5.63 -9.27 -0.26
CA VAL A 320 7.04 -9.27 0.16
C VAL A 320 7.83 -10.00 -0.91
N LEU A 321 8.79 -9.29 -1.49
CA LEU A 321 9.72 -9.83 -2.48
C LEU A 321 10.86 -10.54 -1.75
N LEU A 322 10.99 -11.85 -1.96
CA LEU A 322 12.12 -12.62 -1.45
C LEU A 322 13.27 -12.54 -2.47
N GLU A 323 14.45 -12.06 -2.04
CA GLU A 323 15.64 -11.94 -2.91
C GLU A 323 16.22 -13.30 -3.33
N SER A 324 16.04 -14.31 -2.48
CA SER A 324 16.39 -15.71 -2.73
C SER A 324 15.44 -16.60 -1.94
N ASP A 325 15.48 -17.91 -2.15
CA ASP A 325 14.70 -18.88 -1.33
C ASP A 325 15.16 -18.92 0.14
N ASN A 326 16.11 -18.06 0.54
CA ASN A 326 16.53 -17.91 1.92
C ASN A 326 15.48 -17.20 2.76
N VAL A 327 15.11 -17.86 3.85
CA VAL A 327 14.11 -17.43 4.83
C VAL A 327 14.57 -16.22 5.66
N ASN A 328 15.85 -15.86 5.64
CA ASN A 328 16.47 -14.84 6.51
C ASN A 328 16.48 -13.42 5.91
N ASP A 329 15.41 -12.99 5.25
CA ASP A 329 15.22 -11.57 4.88
C ASP A 329 14.65 -10.81 6.10
N PRO A 330 15.34 -9.76 6.61
CA PRO A 330 14.91 -9.06 7.82
C PRO A 330 13.56 -8.36 7.67
N VAL A 331 13.23 -7.87 6.47
CA VAL A 331 11.91 -7.28 6.19
C VAL A 331 10.86 -8.38 6.14
N ALA A 332 11.17 -9.51 5.52
CA ALA A 332 10.24 -10.64 5.46
C ALA A 332 9.92 -11.18 6.87
N ASP A 333 10.93 -11.32 7.73
CA ASP A 333 10.74 -11.78 9.11
C ASP A 333 9.89 -10.80 9.93
N GLU A 334 10.19 -9.51 9.84
CA GLU A 334 9.43 -8.48 10.56
C GLU A 334 7.98 -8.42 10.07
N VAL A 335 7.76 -8.43 8.76
CA VAL A 335 6.41 -8.43 8.19
C VAL A 335 5.66 -9.72 8.59
N ARG A 336 6.31 -10.88 8.58
CA ARG A 336 5.69 -12.15 9.02
C ARG A 336 5.32 -12.14 10.51
N SER A 337 6.08 -11.43 11.36
CA SER A 337 5.78 -11.34 12.78
C SER A 337 4.54 -10.47 13.06
N ILE A 338 4.39 -9.38 12.30
CA ILE A 338 3.29 -8.40 12.46
C ILE A 338 1.97 -8.91 11.86
N LEU A 339 2.00 -9.57 10.70
CA LEU A 339 0.79 -9.96 9.97
C LEU A 339 0.04 -11.16 10.56
N ASP A 340 -1.24 -11.27 10.22
CA ASP A 340 -2.18 -12.29 10.72
C ASP A 340 -2.13 -13.58 9.88
N GLY A 341 -1.14 -13.72 9.01
CA GLY A 341 -0.99 -14.86 8.09
C GLY A 341 -0.07 -14.54 6.92
N HIS A 342 0.27 -15.57 6.15
CA HIS A 342 1.09 -15.46 4.96
C HIS A 342 0.79 -16.57 3.95
N ILE A 343 0.96 -16.23 2.67
CA ILE A 343 0.90 -17.12 1.52
C ILE A 343 2.27 -17.11 0.88
N VAL A 344 2.87 -18.28 0.70
CA VAL A 344 4.20 -18.45 0.10
C VAL A 344 4.05 -18.99 -1.32
N LEU A 345 4.66 -18.31 -2.28
CA LEU A 345 4.76 -18.76 -3.65
C LEU A 345 6.15 -19.33 -3.89
N THR A 346 6.24 -20.56 -4.38
CA THR A 346 7.52 -21.26 -4.57
C THR A 346 7.90 -21.38 -6.03
N ARG A 347 9.21 -21.28 -6.31
CA ARG A 347 9.74 -21.45 -7.66
C ARG A 347 9.52 -22.88 -8.17
N GLU A 348 9.69 -23.88 -7.32
CA GLU A 348 9.46 -25.29 -7.63
C GLU A 348 8.06 -25.55 -8.25
N LEU A 349 7.00 -24.99 -7.66
CA LEU A 349 5.65 -25.13 -8.20
C LEU A 349 5.51 -24.38 -9.54
N SER A 350 6.09 -23.18 -9.67
CA SER A 350 6.02 -22.42 -10.91
C SER A 350 6.76 -23.11 -12.07
N GLU A 351 7.92 -23.71 -11.82
CA GLU A 351 8.72 -24.45 -12.81
C GLU A 351 8.01 -25.75 -13.25
N ALA A 352 7.21 -26.33 -12.35
CA ALA A 352 6.34 -27.47 -12.64
C ALA A 352 5.02 -27.07 -13.36
N ASN A 353 4.88 -25.81 -13.79
CA ASN A 353 3.64 -25.25 -14.35
C ASN A 353 2.41 -25.38 -13.43
N HIS A 354 2.62 -25.45 -12.11
CA HIS A 354 1.56 -25.45 -11.12
C HIS A 354 1.21 -24.01 -10.74
N PHE A 355 0.10 -23.49 -11.29
CA PHE A 355 -0.40 -22.15 -10.98
C PHE A 355 -1.82 -22.15 -10.37
N PRO A 356 -2.09 -21.30 -9.35
CA PRO A 356 -1.15 -20.46 -8.62
C PRO A 356 -0.07 -21.29 -7.88
N ALA A 357 1.17 -20.76 -7.82
CA ALA A 357 2.34 -21.47 -7.29
C ALA A 357 2.39 -21.47 -5.75
N ILE A 358 1.23 -21.68 -5.10
CA ILE A 358 1.08 -21.58 -3.64
C ILE A 358 1.50 -22.87 -2.96
N ASP A 359 2.46 -22.76 -2.05
CA ASP A 359 2.83 -23.85 -1.14
C ASP A 359 1.97 -23.78 0.12
N VAL A 360 1.04 -24.73 0.23
CA VAL A 360 0.08 -24.79 1.33
C VAL A 360 0.75 -25.15 2.67
N GLY A 361 1.87 -25.90 2.65
CA GLY A 361 2.59 -26.30 3.85
C GLY A 361 3.40 -25.16 4.45
N LEU A 362 3.97 -24.30 3.60
CA LEU A 362 4.69 -23.09 4.02
C LEU A 362 3.78 -21.88 4.26
N SER A 363 2.48 -21.98 3.96
CA SER A 363 1.51 -20.90 4.12
C SER A 363 0.60 -21.12 5.33
N ALA A 364 0.15 -20.04 5.95
CA ALA A 364 -0.75 -20.10 7.10
C ALA A 364 -1.69 -18.89 7.15
N SER A 365 -2.97 -19.13 7.48
CA SER A 365 -3.91 -18.09 7.89
C SER A 365 -4.19 -18.26 9.39
N ARG A 366 -3.82 -17.28 10.23
CA ARG A 366 -3.99 -17.40 11.68
C ARG A 366 -5.45 -17.27 12.10
N VAL A 367 -6.31 -16.66 11.29
CA VAL A 367 -7.73 -16.46 11.61
C VAL A 367 -8.65 -17.56 11.07
N MET A 368 -8.14 -18.48 10.25
CA MET A 368 -8.96 -19.50 9.58
C MET A 368 -9.88 -20.25 10.56
N HIS A 369 -9.36 -20.64 11.72
CA HIS A 369 -10.10 -21.38 12.75
C HIS A 369 -11.32 -20.62 13.34
N ASN A 370 -11.37 -19.29 13.20
CA ASN A 370 -12.47 -18.45 13.68
C ASN A 370 -13.50 -18.12 12.59
N VAL A 371 -13.15 -18.30 11.31
CA VAL A 371 -13.98 -17.83 10.18
C VAL A 371 -14.59 -18.96 9.35
N VAL A 372 -14.30 -20.22 9.69
CA VAL A 372 -14.83 -21.40 8.98
C VAL A 372 -15.53 -22.35 9.95
N THR A 373 -16.37 -23.24 9.42
CA THR A 373 -17.04 -24.26 10.23
C THR A 373 -16.06 -25.37 10.65
N PRO A 374 -16.33 -26.12 11.73
CA PRO A 374 -15.49 -27.23 12.15
C PRO A 374 -15.27 -28.29 11.05
N GLU A 375 -16.28 -28.56 10.24
CA GLU A 375 -16.22 -29.54 9.15
C GLU A 375 -15.27 -29.09 8.03
N HIS A 376 -15.35 -27.80 7.66
CA HIS A 376 -14.43 -27.21 6.69
C HIS A 376 -12.99 -27.21 7.25
N LEU A 377 -12.81 -26.82 8.51
CA LEU A 377 -11.50 -26.82 9.15
C LEU A 377 -10.86 -28.22 9.17
N GLN A 378 -11.65 -29.24 9.49
CA GLN A 378 -11.20 -30.64 9.48
C GLN A 378 -10.83 -31.11 8.06
N ALA A 379 -11.66 -30.81 7.06
CA ALA A 379 -11.37 -31.15 5.67
C ALA A 379 -10.08 -30.48 5.17
N ALA A 380 -9.87 -29.21 5.52
CA ALA A 380 -8.65 -28.49 5.18
C ALA A 380 -7.41 -29.10 5.85
N ALA A 381 -7.52 -29.46 7.13
CA ALA A 381 -6.43 -30.12 7.87
C ALA A 381 -6.08 -31.49 7.27
N GLU A 382 -7.07 -32.31 6.94
CA GLU A 382 -6.85 -33.61 6.28
C GLU A 382 -6.21 -33.44 4.90
N CYS A 383 -6.67 -32.47 4.10
CA CYS A 383 -6.06 -32.16 2.80
C CYS A 383 -4.58 -31.77 2.95
N LYS A 384 -4.24 -30.92 3.93
CA LYS A 384 -2.85 -30.54 4.22
C LYS A 384 -1.98 -31.72 4.61
N LYS A 385 -2.51 -32.64 5.44
CA LYS A 385 -1.79 -33.87 5.81
C LYS A 385 -1.52 -34.74 4.58
N LEU A 386 -2.52 -34.95 3.71
CA LEU A 386 -2.34 -35.72 2.47
C LEU A 386 -1.30 -35.08 1.54
N ILE A 387 -1.28 -33.74 1.43
CA ILE A 387 -0.26 -33.01 0.66
C ILE A 387 1.14 -33.24 1.25
N ALA A 388 1.29 -33.14 2.57
CA ALA A 388 2.57 -33.35 3.25
C ALA A 388 3.06 -34.79 3.07
N THR A 389 2.21 -35.78 3.34
CA THR A 389 2.56 -37.19 3.17
C THR A 389 2.94 -37.53 1.73
N TYR A 390 2.21 -37.02 0.74
CA TYR A 390 2.58 -37.25 -0.65
C TYR A 390 3.98 -36.69 -0.96
N LYS A 391 4.29 -35.49 -0.50
CA LYS A 391 5.63 -34.89 -0.68
C LYS A 391 6.73 -35.74 -0.03
N ASP A 392 6.50 -36.26 1.17
CA ASP A 392 7.49 -37.07 1.90
C ASP A 392 7.87 -38.37 1.15
N ILE A 393 6.91 -38.96 0.44
CA ILE A 393 7.08 -40.24 -0.29
C ILE A 393 7.30 -40.06 -1.80
N GLU A 394 7.24 -38.83 -2.32
CA GLU A 394 7.24 -38.56 -3.76
C GLU A 394 8.46 -39.15 -4.46
N LEU A 395 9.64 -39.06 -3.83
CA LEU A 395 10.86 -39.64 -4.36
C LEU A 395 10.76 -41.16 -4.49
N LEU A 396 10.24 -41.86 -3.47
CA LEU A 396 10.07 -43.32 -3.45
C LEU A 396 9.13 -43.79 -4.55
N ILE A 397 8.05 -43.04 -4.80
CA ILE A 397 7.12 -43.32 -5.90
C ILE A 397 7.83 -43.16 -7.25
N ARG A 398 8.57 -42.06 -7.44
CA ARG A 398 9.27 -41.77 -8.71
C ARG A 398 10.32 -42.81 -9.08
N ILE A 399 11.00 -43.40 -8.10
CA ILE A 399 11.99 -44.47 -8.31
C ILE A 399 11.37 -45.88 -8.31
N GLY A 400 10.07 -46.02 -8.02
CA GLY A 400 9.36 -47.31 -8.03
C GLY A 400 9.55 -48.17 -6.77
N GLU A 401 10.09 -47.62 -5.69
CA GLU A 401 10.39 -48.34 -4.44
C GLU A 401 9.24 -48.30 -3.42
N TYR A 402 8.18 -47.53 -3.69
CA TYR A 402 7.00 -47.48 -2.81
C TYR A 402 6.08 -48.70 -3.00
N ALA A 403 5.88 -49.50 -1.95
CA ALA A 403 4.96 -50.64 -1.94
C ALA A 403 3.59 -50.26 -1.35
N THR A 404 2.54 -50.41 -2.15
CA THR A 404 1.15 -50.17 -1.70
C THR A 404 0.75 -51.13 -0.59
N GLY A 405 -0.03 -50.64 0.39
CA GLY A 405 -0.58 -51.42 1.50
C GLY A 405 0.27 -51.42 2.78
N GLN A 406 1.45 -50.81 2.77
CA GLN A 406 2.29 -50.68 3.98
C GLN A 406 1.88 -49.49 4.85
N ASP A 407 1.50 -48.37 4.22
CA ASP A 407 1.01 -47.18 4.91
C ASP A 407 -0.35 -46.76 4.30
N PRO A 408 -1.46 -47.03 5.01
CA PRO A 408 -2.80 -46.68 4.54
C PRO A 408 -2.99 -45.17 4.28
N PHE A 409 -2.23 -44.32 4.98
CA PHE A 409 -2.33 -42.87 4.82
C PHE A 409 -1.59 -42.41 3.57
N ALA A 410 -0.39 -42.94 3.33
CA ALA A 410 0.35 -42.72 2.08
C ALA A 410 -0.42 -43.25 0.86
N ASP A 411 -1.04 -44.43 0.96
CA ASP A 411 -1.89 -44.97 -0.10
C ASP A 411 -3.07 -44.04 -0.42
N ARG A 412 -3.72 -43.49 0.62
CA ARG A 412 -4.80 -42.50 0.47
C ARG A 412 -4.29 -41.20 -0.16
N ALA A 413 -3.09 -40.75 0.17
CA ALA A 413 -2.48 -39.57 -0.42
C ALA A 413 -2.21 -39.77 -1.92
N ILE A 414 -1.63 -40.91 -2.30
CA ILE A 414 -1.38 -41.28 -3.71
C ILE A 414 -2.70 -41.35 -4.49
N LYS A 415 -3.70 -42.04 -3.94
CA LYS A 415 -5.01 -42.20 -4.59
C LYS A 415 -5.69 -40.86 -4.89
N ASN A 416 -5.59 -39.89 -3.97
CA ASN A 416 -6.26 -38.60 -4.10
C ASN A 416 -5.40 -37.51 -4.74
N TRP A 417 -4.13 -37.79 -5.06
CA TRP A 417 -3.17 -36.77 -5.47
C TRP A 417 -3.62 -35.96 -6.70
N ASN A 418 -4.13 -36.63 -7.75
CA ASN A 418 -4.61 -35.96 -8.95
C ASN A 418 -5.77 -34.98 -8.66
N ALA A 419 -6.69 -35.36 -7.78
CA ALA A 419 -7.81 -34.51 -7.37
C ALA A 419 -7.32 -33.31 -6.54
N ILE A 420 -6.38 -33.55 -5.62
CA ILE A 420 -5.73 -32.49 -4.82
C ILE A 420 -4.98 -31.50 -5.73
N GLN A 421 -4.23 -31.97 -6.72
CA GLN A 421 -3.54 -31.10 -7.67
C GLN A 421 -4.52 -30.26 -8.49
N SER A 422 -5.58 -30.87 -9.01
CA SER A 422 -6.62 -30.15 -9.76
C SER A 422 -7.33 -29.09 -8.90
N PHE A 423 -7.53 -29.36 -7.61
CA PHE A 423 -8.09 -28.38 -6.68
C PHE A 423 -7.17 -27.19 -6.45
N ARG A 424 -5.87 -27.44 -6.28
CA ARG A 424 -4.85 -26.42 -6.00
C ARG A 424 -4.50 -25.57 -7.22
N GLN A 425 -4.63 -26.11 -8.43
CA GLN A 425 -4.40 -25.39 -9.67
C GLN A 425 -5.67 -24.66 -10.11
N GLN A 426 -5.51 -23.44 -10.63
CA GLN A 426 -6.63 -22.60 -11.07
C GLN A 426 -6.18 -21.69 -12.22
N LYS A 427 -7.04 -21.56 -13.25
CA LYS A 427 -6.79 -20.66 -14.37
C LYS A 427 -7.07 -19.21 -13.96
N ILE A 428 -6.42 -18.26 -14.61
CA ILE A 428 -6.52 -16.81 -14.30
C ILE A 428 -7.98 -16.32 -14.34
N ASN A 429 -8.74 -16.73 -15.36
CA ASN A 429 -10.12 -16.27 -15.58
C ASN A 429 -11.16 -17.17 -14.90
N ASP A 430 -10.73 -18.21 -14.17
CA ASP A 430 -11.62 -19.13 -13.45
C ASP A 430 -11.76 -18.64 -12.01
N ILE A 431 -12.76 -17.79 -11.74
CA ILE A 431 -13.06 -17.32 -10.38
C ILE A 431 -14.02 -18.32 -9.74
N CYS A 432 -13.65 -18.85 -8.56
CA CYS A 432 -14.45 -19.87 -7.88
C CYS A 432 -15.26 -19.27 -6.74
N ASN A 433 -16.54 -19.63 -6.63
CA ASN A 433 -17.36 -19.24 -5.49
C ASN A 433 -16.90 -19.98 -4.21
N TYR A 434 -17.04 -19.32 -3.06
CA TYR A 434 -16.71 -19.91 -1.76
C TYR A 434 -17.43 -21.23 -1.49
N SER A 435 -18.75 -21.29 -1.75
CA SER A 435 -19.55 -22.50 -1.51
C SER A 435 -19.13 -23.67 -2.41
N GLN A 436 -18.81 -23.37 -3.68
CA GLN A 436 -18.27 -24.35 -4.63
C GLN A 436 -16.90 -24.86 -4.20
N THR A 437 -16.05 -23.97 -3.68
CA THR A 437 -14.73 -24.32 -3.16
C THR A 437 -14.82 -25.31 -2.00
N ILE A 438 -15.68 -25.04 -1.02
CA ILE A 438 -15.89 -25.94 0.13
C ILE A 438 -16.42 -27.30 -0.33
N ASN A 439 -17.44 -27.31 -1.19
CA ASN A 439 -18.01 -28.55 -1.72
C ASN A 439 -16.98 -29.38 -2.49
N HIS A 440 -16.10 -28.73 -3.26
CA HIS A 440 -15.02 -29.40 -3.96
C HIS A 440 -14.00 -29.99 -2.98
N LEU A 441 -13.60 -29.23 -1.95
CA LEU A 441 -12.70 -29.73 -0.91
C LEU A 441 -13.28 -30.95 -0.18
N SER A 442 -14.54 -30.91 0.22
CA SER A 442 -15.20 -32.04 0.90
C SER A 442 -15.20 -33.31 0.04
N ARG A 443 -15.42 -33.21 -1.28
CA ARG A 443 -15.41 -34.35 -2.21
C ARG A 443 -14.03 -35.00 -2.38
N ILE A 444 -12.94 -34.29 -2.07
CA ILE A 444 -11.58 -34.83 -2.17
C ILE A 444 -11.23 -35.65 -0.92
N ILE A 445 -11.83 -35.30 0.22
CA ILE A 445 -11.51 -35.90 1.51
C ILE A 445 -12.43 -37.09 1.83
N ILE A 446 -13.70 -37.07 1.37
CA ILE A 446 -14.61 -38.21 1.41
C ILE A 446 -14.12 -39.28 0.43
#